data_AF-A0A381VCA4-F1
#
_entry.id   AF-A0A381VCA4-F1
#
_cell.length_a   1.000
_cell.length_b   1.000
_cell.length_c   1.000
_cell.angle_alpha   90.00
_cell.angle_beta   90.00
_cell.angle_gamma   90.00
#
_symmetry.space_group_name_H-M   'P 1'
#
loop_
_entity.id
_entity.type
_entity.pdbx_description
1 polymer ?
#
loop_
_entity_poly.entity_id
_entity_poly.type
_entity_poly.pdbx_seq_one_letter_code
_entity_poly.pdbx_strand_id
1 'polypeptide(L)'
;VVALPENIPDVFKQYFVKYTKVIAPNGKPIHILAQDGWTNDQIKHGRNVLEHILTNYEGSVYGNDKSIVANAMSDQKATMVFFNTEPDLEKAFNEGLGFATDLSMQDLRANECTAVGSEDYMNHTTRDASYEEIWHLVHDYGIKPTLPKMIKEMRVANDVAEKNGWKGWPEDEPQEHPNEYMGVLIDNYYDLWKIMPKLYEGREIAEMGRRKDRSDHGQSFEGKSHFGRYFANSRFSMKEKDPLGHNVIENYFHSYLTFIPELPE
;
A
#
# COMPACT_ATOMS: atom_id res chain seq x y z
N VAL A 1 -8.62 6.67 16.69
CA VAL A 1 -7.49 7.62 16.55
C VAL A 1 -7.44 8.45 17.82
N VAL A 2 -6.27 8.65 18.41
CA VAL A 2 -6.08 9.47 19.61
C VAL A 2 -4.94 10.47 19.39
N ALA A 3 -4.82 11.47 20.27
CA ALA A 3 -3.62 12.31 20.31
C ALA A 3 -2.38 11.46 20.59
N LEU A 4 -1.25 11.85 20.02
CA LEU A 4 0.04 11.20 20.27
C LEU A 4 0.38 11.31 21.77
N PRO A 5 0.77 10.20 22.45
CA PRO A 5 1.04 10.25 23.89
C PRO A 5 2.21 11.17 24.24
N GLU A 6 2.10 11.93 25.33
CA GLU A 6 3.14 12.88 25.78
C GLU A 6 4.44 12.21 26.25
N ASN A 7 4.35 10.95 26.71
CA ASN A 7 5.43 10.19 27.31
C ASN A 7 6.24 9.36 26.28
N ILE A 8 6.47 9.92 25.09
CA ILE A 8 7.30 9.32 24.04
C ILE A 8 8.51 10.22 23.71
N PRO A 9 9.55 9.69 23.04
CA PRO A 9 10.70 10.49 22.61
C PRO A 9 10.31 11.73 21.79
N ASP A 10 10.98 12.85 22.05
CA ASP A 10 10.66 14.16 21.45
C ASP A 10 10.73 14.17 19.92
N VAL A 11 11.60 13.34 19.33
CA VAL A 11 11.71 13.20 17.87
C VAL A 11 10.38 12.84 17.20
N PHE A 12 9.53 12.06 17.85
CA PHE A 12 8.21 11.72 17.28
C PHE A 12 7.22 12.87 17.43
N LYS A 13 7.27 13.60 18.54
CA LYS A 13 6.40 14.76 18.79
C LYS A 13 6.73 15.96 17.89
N GLN A 14 7.95 15.98 17.33
CA GLN A 14 8.35 16.98 16.32
C GLN A 14 7.58 16.83 15.01
N TYR A 15 7.21 15.60 14.63
CA TYR A 15 6.62 15.33 13.31
C TYR A 15 5.17 14.87 13.37
N PHE A 16 4.76 14.14 14.41
CA PHE A 16 3.45 13.50 14.50
C PHE A 16 2.63 14.06 15.66
N VAL A 17 1.31 14.05 15.49
CA VAL A 17 0.35 14.55 16.52
C VAL A 17 -0.77 13.55 16.83
N LYS A 18 -0.93 12.51 16.01
CA LYS A 18 -1.97 11.49 16.16
C LYS A 18 -1.37 10.09 16.18
N TYR A 19 -2.06 9.20 16.87
CA TYR A 19 -1.67 7.81 17.02
C TYR A 19 -2.86 6.86 16.91
N THR A 20 -2.64 5.74 16.25
CA THR A 20 -3.45 4.54 16.38
C THR A 20 -2.57 3.30 16.16
N LYS A 21 -3.19 2.12 16.19
CA LYS A 21 -2.48 0.84 16.10
C LYS A 21 -3.44 -0.26 15.67
N VAL A 22 -2.86 -1.32 15.12
CA VAL A 22 -3.48 -2.65 15.03
C VAL A 22 -2.80 -3.53 16.08
N ILE A 23 -3.56 -4.34 16.82
CA ILE A 23 -2.99 -5.28 17.79
C ILE A 23 -2.83 -6.64 17.11
N ALA A 24 -1.58 -7.10 16.99
CA ALA A 24 -1.29 -8.43 16.49
C ALA A 24 -1.72 -9.52 17.50
N PRO A 25 -1.91 -10.78 17.07
CA PRO A 25 -2.33 -11.88 17.95
C PRO A 25 -1.41 -12.13 19.15
N ASN A 26 -0.11 -11.80 19.06
CA ASN A 26 0.84 -11.85 20.17
C ASN A 26 0.65 -10.71 21.21
N GLY A 27 -0.37 -9.86 21.05
CA GLY A 27 -0.69 -8.74 21.94
C GLY A 27 0.16 -7.49 21.72
N LYS A 28 1.12 -7.51 20.79
CA LYS A 28 1.98 -6.36 20.49
C LYS A 28 1.38 -5.47 19.40
N PRO A 29 1.66 -4.16 19.44
CA PRO A 29 1.15 -3.22 18.45
C PRO A 29 1.92 -3.28 17.12
N ILE A 30 1.20 -3.06 16.02
CA ILE A 30 1.71 -2.50 14.77
C ILE A 30 1.29 -1.03 14.79
N HIS A 31 2.25 -0.12 14.78
CA HIS A 31 2.01 1.29 15.08
C HIS A 31 1.56 2.08 13.86
N ILE A 32 0.75 3.12 14.08
CA ILE A 32 0.38 4.10 13.05
C ILE A 32 0.51 5.49 13.66
N LEU A 33 1.45 6.29 13.15
CA LEU A 33 1.71 7.67 13.55
C LEU A 33 1.25 8.60 12.43
N ALA A 34 0.58 9.70 12.75
CA ALA A 34 0.07 10.63 11.72
C ALA A 34 0.31 12.09 12.06
N GLN A 35 0.61 12.86 11.02
CA GLN A 35 0.72 14.32 11.08
C GLN A 35 -0.67 14.98 11.21
N ASP A 36 -0.67 16.30 11.37
CA ASP A 36 -1.86 17.10 11.66
C ASP A 36 -2.80 17.30 10.47
N GLY A 37 -2.28 17.23 9.23
CA GLY A 37 -3.04 17.33 8.00
C GLY A 37 -3.88 16.09 7.67
N TRP A 38 -3.69 14.99 8.39
CA TRP A 38 -4.48 13.78 8.25
C TRP A 38 -5.80 13.87 9.03
N THR A 39 -6.92 13.66 8.34
CA THR A 39 -8.23 13.55 9.01
C THR A 39 -8.34 12.24 9.80
N ASN A 40 -9.23 12.18 10.79
CA ASN A 40 -9.46 10.93 11.51
C ASN A 40 -9.97 9.82 10.60
N ASP A 41 -10.76 10.15 9.57
CA ASP A 41 -11.34 9.18 8.66
C ASP A 41 -10.32 8.62 7.67
N GLN A 42 -9.35 9.42 7.18
CA GLN A 42 -8.20 8.89 6.44
C GLN A 42 -7.35 7.95 7.31
N ILE A 43 -7.10 8.32 8.58
CA ILE A 43 -6.31 7.48 9.48
C ILE A 43 -7.07 6.17 9.80
N LYS A 44 -8.39 6.24 10.01
CA LYS A 44 -9.25 5.05 10.17
C LYS A 44 -9.20 4.18 8.91
N HIS A 45 -9.30 4.76 7.72
CA HIS A 45 -9.22 4.03 6.45
C HIS A 45 -7.89 3.27 6.30
N GLY A 46 -6.76 3.95 6.46
CA GLY A 46 -5.45 3.28 6.43
C GLY A 46 -5.34 2.16 7.46
N ARG A 47 -5.86 2.35 8.68
CA ARG A 47 -5.92 1.27 9.68
C ARG A 47 -6.81 0.11 9.23
N ASN A 48 -7.97 0.37 8.65
CA ASN A 48 -8.90 -0.65 8.16
C ASN A 48 -8.27 -1.46 7.01
N VAL A 49 -7.50 -0.81 6.13
CA VAL A 49 -6.73 -1.49 5.06
C VAL A 49 -5.68 -2.42 5.66
N LEU A 50 -4.93 -1.99 6.68
CA LEU A 50 -3.98 -2.87 7.37
C LEU A 50 -4.68 -4.07 8.03
N GLU A 51 -5.78 -3.83 8.74
CA GLU A 51 -6.59 -4.91 9.33
C GLU A 51 -7.12 -5.87 8.25
N HIS A 52 -7.53 -5.34 7.11
CA HIS A 52 -7.99 -6.12 5.98
C HIS A 52 -6.92 -7.05 5.40
N ILE A 53 -5.73 -6.52 5.15
CA ILE A 53 -4.60 -7.30 4.63
C ILE A 53 -4.24 -8.41 5.62
N LEU A 54 -4.31 -8.15 6.93
CA LEU A 54 -3.99 -9.10 8.00
C LEU A 54 -5.15 -10.01 8.42
N THR A 55 -6.35 -9.82 7.89
CA THR A 55 -7.49 -10.70 8.18
C THR A 55 -7.27 -12.07 7.49
N ASN A 56 -7.47 -13.15 8.25
CA ASN A 56 -7.39 -14.52 7.73
C ASN A 56 -8.40 -14.75 6.60
N TYR A 57 -7.97 -15.40 5.53
CA TYR A 57 -8.81 -15.86 4.43
C TYR A 57 -8.78 -17.39 4.38
N GLU A 58 -9.76 -18.01 5.03
CA GLU A 58 -9.85 -19.48 5.14
C GLU A 58 -9.82 -20.15 3.76
N GLY A 59 -9.00 -21.20 3.64
CA GLY A 59 -8.83 -21.97 2.41
C GLY A 59 -7.82 -21.40 1.40
N SER A 60 -7.31 -20.17 1.60
CA SER A 60 -6.21 -19.64 0.78
C SER A 60 -4.85 -20.22 1.21
N VAL A 61 -3.89 -20.31 0.28
CA VAL A 61 -2.60 -20.98 0.53
C VAL A 61 -1.76 -20.27 1.59
N TYR A 62 -1.68 -18.94 1.51
CA TYR A 62 -0.86 -18.09 2.38
C TYR A 62 -1.68 -17.19 3.31
N GLY A 63 -2.99 -17.07 3.07
CA GLY A 63 -3.89 -16.25 3.88
C GLY A 63 -4.71 -17.01 4.92
N ASN A 64 -4.69 -18.35 4.96
CA ASN A 64 -5.52 -19.13 5.88
C ASN A 64 -5.28 -18.80 7.37
N ASP A 65 -4.02 -18.56 7.73
CA ASP A 65 -3.64 -18.06 9.05
C ASP A 65 -2.50 -17.03 8.91
N LYS A 66 -2.84 -15.76 9.06
CA LYS A 66 -1.92 -14.62 8.95
C LYS A 66 -1.37 -14.20 10.31
N SER A 67 -1.65 -14.95 11.38
CA SER A 67 -1.14 -14.62 12.72
C SER A 67 0.38 -14.55 12.76
N ILE A 68 1.08 -15.46 12.06
CA ILE A 68 2.54 -15.44 11.96
C ILE A 68 3.06 -14.17 11.27
N VAL A 69 2.37 -13.69 10.24
CA VAL A 69 2.70 -12.45 9.52
C VAL A 69 2.52 -11.24 10.44
N ALA A 70 1.34 -11.11 11.06
CA ALA A 70 1.04 -10.01 11.97
C ALA A 70 1.98 -9.97 13.19
N ASN A 71 2.33 -11.14 13.74
CA ASN A 71 3.26 -11.25 14.85
C ASN A 71 4.67 -10.85 14.45
N ALA A 72 5.15 -11.25 13.26
CA ALA A 72 6.45 -10.83 12.76
C ALA A 72 6.52 -9.31 12.56
N MET A 73 5.45 -8.69 12.06
CA MET A 73 5.38 -7.23 11.93
C MET A 73 5.49 -6.54 13.29
N SER A 74 4.71 -6.98 14.29
CA SER A 74 4.74 -6.35 15.61
C SER A 74 6.04 -6.61 16.37
N ASP A 75 6.66 -7.78 16.19
CA ASP A 75 7.98 -8.10 16.74
C ASP A 75 9.10 -7.23 16.13
N GLN A 76 8.96 -6.87 14.86
CA GLN A 76 9.86 -5.96 14.15
C GLN A 76 9.48 -4.48 14.30
N LYS A 77 8.50 -4.14 15.14
CA LYS A 77 8.05 -2.77 15.39
C LYS A 77 7.60 -2.05 14.10
N ALA A 78 6.95 -2.79 13.20
CA ALA A 78 6.37 -2.24 11.98
C ALA A 78 5.48 -1.03 12.31
N THR A 79 5.70 0.06 11.60
CA THR A 79 5.08 1.35 11.85
C THR A 79 4.72 2.04 10.55
N MET A 80 3.43 2.30 10.31
CA MET A 80 3.04 3.27 9.29
C MET A 80 3.31 4.69 9.80
N VAL A 81 3.91 5.52 8.97
CA VAL A 81 4.12 6.95 9.22
C VAL A 81 3.38 7.78 8.16
N PHE A 82 2.27 8.37 8.57
CA PHE A 82 1.38 9.12 7.70
C PHE A 82 1.82 10.58 7.63
N PHE A 83 2.50 10.94 6.54
CA PHE A 83 3.01 12.28 6.27
C PHE A 83 2.01 13.12 5.47
N ASN A 84 2.00 14.43 5.68
CA ASN A 84 1.15 15.35 4.94
C ASN A 84 1.61 15.43 3.47
N THR A 85 2.93 15.50 3.24
CA THR A 85 3.53 15.64 1.91
C THR A 85 4.89 14.92 1.82
N GLU A 86 5.36 14.69 0.59
CA GLU A 86 6.73 14.21 0.33
C GLU A 86 7.81 15.12 0.94
N PRO A 87 7.76 16.47 0.81
CA PRO A 87 8.67 17.36 1.52
C PRO A 87 8.68 17.21 3.05
N ASP A 88 7.54 16.91 3.68
CA ASP A 88 7.48 16.70 5.13
C ASP A 88 8.18 15.39 5.54
N LEU A 89 8.03 14.34 4.73
CA LEU A 89 8.78 13.09 4.87
C LEU A 89 10.28 13.33 4.72
N GLU A 90 10.71 13.96 3.63
CA GLU A 90 12.13 14.20 3.35
C GLU A 90 12.76 14.99 4.49
N LYS A 91 12.07 16.05 4.95
CA LYS A 91 12.51 16.85 6.08
C LYS A 91 12.66 16.00 7.33
N ALA A 92 11.67 15.19 7.69
CA ALA A 92 11.72 14.39 8.92
C ALA A 92 12.89 13.39 8.93
N PHE A 93 13.15 12.73 7.81
CA PHE A 93 14.28 11.81 7.68
C PHE A 93 15.63 12.53 7.66
N ASN A 94 15.74 13.66 6.96
CA ASN A 94 16.95 14.48 6.93
C ASN A 94 17.29 15.09 8.30
N GLU A 95 16.27 15.45 9.09
CA GLU A 95 16.40 15.97 10.45
C GLU A 95 16.54 14.86 11.52
N GLY A 96 16.67 13.60 11.09
CA GLY A 96 17.17 12.51 11.94
C GLY A 96 16.13 11.52 12.46
N LEU A 97 14.87 11.57 11.99
CA LEU A 97 13.84 10.61 12.41
C LEU A 97 14.30 9.15 12.24
N GLY A 98 14.82 8.80 11.08
CA GLY A 98 15.25 7.43 10.76
C GLY A 98 16.44 6.94 11.59
N PHE A 99 17.26 7.84 12.15
CA PHE A 99 18.41 7.47 13.00
C PHE A 99 18.07 7.49 14.49
N ALA A 100 16.99 8.17 14.88
CA ALA A 100 16.59 8.33 16.27
C ALA A 100 15.74 7.16 16.82
N THR A 101 15.51 6.13 16.00
CA THR A 101 14.61 5.04 16.33
C THR A 101 15.01 3.71 15.69
N ASP A 102 14.51 2.62 16.26
CA ASP A 102 14.56 1.28 15.69
C ASP A 102 13.19 0.81 15.18
N LEU A 103 12.26 1.75 14.95
CA LEU A 103 10.99 1.46 14.29
C LEU A 103 11.23 1.13 12.81
N SER A 104 10.50 0.12 12.35
CA SER A 104 10.46 -0.34 10.97
C SER A 104 9.38 0.44 10.22
N MET A 105 9.77 1.52 9.54
CA MET A 105 8.83 2.51 9.01
C MET A 105 8.53 2.32 7.52
N GLN A 106 7.25 2.47 7.17
CA GLN A 106 6.75 2.69 5.81
C GLN A 106 5.87 3.94 5.80
N ASP A 107 6.04 4.81 4.81
CA ASP A 107 5.22 6.01 4.71
C ASP A 107 3.95 5.82 3.88
N LEU A 108 3.02 6.76 4.06
CA LEU A 108 1.87 6.97 3.19
C LEU A 108 1.55 8.47 3.25
N ARG A 109 1.27 9.10 2.10
CA ARG A 109 1.08 10.56 2.01
C ARG A 109 -0.40 10.92 1.94
N ALA A 110 -0.77 12.06 2.53
CA ALA A 110 -2.17 12.47 2.69
C ALA A 110 -2.91 12.66 1.35
N ASN A 111 -2.19 13.07 0.31
CA ASN A 111 -2.70 13.28 -1.05
C ASN A 111 -2.86 11.98 -1.86
N GLU A 112 -2.72 10.82 -1.23
CA GLU A 112 -2.82 9.50 -1.85
C GLU A 112 -3.73 8.54 -1.07
N CYS A 113 -4.29 8.99 0.04
CA CYS A 113 -5.20 8.20 0.86
C CYS A 113 -6.55 8.91 0.91
N THR A 114 -7.51 8.39 0.17
CA THR A 114 -8.87 8.96 0.13
C THR A 114 -9.63 8.55 1.39
N ALA A 115 -10.23 9.53 2.09
CA ALA A 115 -11.19 9.20 3.14
C ALA A 115 -12.39 8.48 2.51
N VAL A 116 -12.69 7.27 3.00
CA VAL A 116 -13.88 6.53 2.60
C VAL A 116 -15.13 7.41 2.72
N GLY A 117 -15.99 7.38 1.71
CA GLY A 117 -17.25 8.14 1.67
C GLY A 117 -17.10 9.66 1.45
N SER A 118 -15.88 10.19 1.37
CA SER A 118 -15.65 11.57 0.94
C SER A 118 -16.02 11.80 -0.53
N GLU A 119 -16.14 13.05 -0.95
CA GLU A 119 -16.37 13.40 -2.36
C GLU A 119 -15.27 12.84 -3.27
N ASP A 120 -14.01 12.85 -2.82
CA ASP A 120 -12.89 12.28 -3.56
C ASP A 120 -13.10 10.78 -3.79
N TYR A 121 -13.39 10.03 -2.71
CA TYR A 121 -13.67 8.60 -2.75
C TYR A 121 -14.87 8.27 -3.64
N MET A 122 -16.01 8.94 -3.44
CA MET A 122 -17.24 8.67 -4.19
C MET A 122 -17.10 8.97 -5.69
N ASN A 123 -16.25 9.94 -6.04
CA ASN A 123 -15.96 10.28 -7.43
C ASN A 123 -14.74 9.54 -8.00
N HIS A 124 -14.08 8.71 -7.19
CA HIS A 124 -12.84 8.02 -7.54
C HIS A 124 -11.81 8.98 -8.18
N THR A 125 -11.60 10.14 -7.54
CA THR A 125 -10.77 11.21 -8.10
C THR A 125 -9.29 10.90 -7.91
N THR A 126 -8.88 10.58 -6.70
CA THR A 126 -7.51 10.24 -6.34
C THR A 126 -7.35 8.72 -6.29
N ARG A 127 -6.24 8.21 -6.84
CA ARG A 127 -5.83 6.83 -6.63
C ARG A 127 -5.59 6.61 -5.13
N ASP A 128 -6.27 5.64 -4.55
CA ASP A 128 -6.07 5.24 -3.17
C ASP A 128 -4.85 4.32 -3.01
N ALA A 129 -3.67 4.92 -2.79
CA ALA A 129 -2.41 4.21 -2.61
C ALA A 129 -2.32 3.48 -1.25
N SER A 130 -3.30 3.65 -0.35
CA SER A 130 -3.27 3.02 0.97
C SER A 130 -3.10 1.50 0.87
N TYR A 131 -3.67 0.85 -0.14
CA TYR A 131 -3.52 -0.58 -0.36
C TYR A 131 -2.09 -1.00 -0.73
N GLU A 132 -1.41 -0.22 -1.57
CA GLU A 132 -0.03 -0.49 -2.00
C GLU A 132 0.98 -0.18 -0.90
N GLU A 133 0.90 1.01 -0.29
CA GLU A 133 1.86 1.42 0.73
C GLU A 133 1.76 0.56 1.99
N ILE A 134 0.54 0.22 2.41
CA ILE A 134 0.36 -0.69 3.55
C ILE A 134 0.78 -2.11 3.18
N TRP A 135 0.61 -2.52 1.91
CA TRP A 135 1.18 -3.77 1.43
C TRP A 135 2.70 -3.78 1.56
N HIS A 136 3.42 -2.71 1.22
CA HIS A 136 4.88 -2.64 1.39
C HIS A 136 5.29 -2.88 2.85
N LEU A 137 4.59 -2.27 3.82
CA LEU A 137 4.84 -2.53 5.24
C LEU A 137 4.62 -4.00 5.62
N VAL A 138 3.49 -4.59 5.20
CA VAL A 138 3.15 -5.99 5.50
C VAL A 138 4.12 -6.95 4.82
N HIS A 139 4.50 -6.64 3.59
CA HIS A 139 5.45 -7.40 2.81
C HIS A 139 6.80 -7.45 3.50
N ASP A 140 7.36 -6.29 3.85
CA ASP A 140 8.73 -6.19 4.33
C ASP A 140 8.92 -6.73 5.74
N TYR A 141 7.98 -6.42 6.64
CA TYR A 141 8.11 -6.77 8.06
C TYR A 141 7.26 -7.98 8.47
N GLY A 142 6.42 -8.48 7.59
CA GLY A 142 5.57 -9.66 7.83
C GLY A 142 5.89 -10.82 6.90
N ILE A 143 5.70 -10.63 5.60
CA ILE A 143 5.72 -11.71 4.59
C ILE A 143 7.14 -12.15 4.24
N LYS A 144 8.05 -11.22 3.91
CA LYS A 144 9.48 -11.50 3.62
C LYS A 144 10.10 -12.46 4.66
N PRO A 145 9.97 -12.24 5.98
CA PRO A 145 10.56 -13.13 6.98
C PRO A 145 9.80 -14.43 7.24
N THR A 146 8.50 -14.52 6.94
CA THR A 146 7.65 -15.66 7.37
C THR A 146 7.18 -16.56 6.23
N LEU A 147 7.04 -16.04 5.01
CA LEU A 147 6.45 -16.71 3.86
C LEU A 147 7.43 -16.77 2.66
N PRO A 148 8.61 -17.40 2.80
CA PRO A 148 9.63 -17.42 1.73
C PRO A 148 9.19 -18.14 0.45
N LYS A 149 8.15 -18.98 0.51
CA LYS A 149 7.55 -19.60 -0.68
C LYS A 149 6.73 -18.59 -1.48
N MET A 150 5.91 -17.78 -0.81
CA MET A 150 5.14 -16.70 -1.44
C MET A 150 6.08 -15.71 -2.13
N ILE A 151 7.17 -15.30 -1.48
CA ILE A 151 8.20 -14.41 -2.08
C ILE A 151 8.77 -14.98 -3.39
N LYS A 152 9.02 -16.29 -3.45
CA LYS A 152 9.49 -16.94 -4.68
C LYS A 152 8.41 -16.95 -5.76
N GLU A 153 7.17 -17.21 -5.40
CA GLU A 153 6.04 -17.20 -6.35
C GLU A 153 5.77 -15.80 -6.91
N MET A 154 5.83 -14.76 -6.07
CA MET A 154 5.76 -13.36 -6.48
C MET A 154 6.85 -13.04 -7.51
N ARG A 155 8.10 -13.46 -7.25
CA ARG A 155 9.21 -13.29 -8.21
C ARG A 155 8.91 -13.96 -9.55
N VAL A 156 8.49 -15.23 -9.53
CA VAL A 156 8.16 -15.95 -10.77
C VAL A 156 7.03 -15.26 -11.54
N ALA A 157 5.97 -14.83 -10.86
CA ALA A 157 4.85 -14.13 -11.50
C ALA A 157 5.30 -12.79 -12.11
N ASN A 158 6.06 -11.97 -11.36
CA ASN A 158 6.63 -10.72 -11.86
C ASN A 158 7.47 -10.94 -13.13
N ASP A 159 8.41 -11.90 -13.11
CA ASP A 159 9.32 -12.13 -14.23
C ASP A 159 8.58 -12.62 -15.49
N VAL A 160 7.42 -13.28 -15.32
CA VAL A 160 6.53 -13.64 -16.45
C VAL A 160 5.76 -12.43 -16.93
N ALA A 161 5.22 -11.61 -16.02
CA ALA A 161 4.53 -10.38 -16.36
C ALA A 161 5.46 -9.40 -17.12
N GLU A 162 6.72 -9.26 -16.71
CA GLU A 162 7.72 -8.40 -17.38
C GLU A 162 7.94 -8.84 -18.83
N LYS A 163 8.06 -10.14 -19.08
CA LYS A 163 8.13 -10.70 -20.44
C LYS A 163 6.86 -10.45 -21.26
N ASN A 164 5.73 -10.27 -20.58
CA ASN A 164 4.43 -9.94 -21.18
C ASN A 164 4.17 -8.42 -21.27
N GLY A 165 5.17 -7.58 -20.96
CA GLY A 165 5.11 -6.14 -21.14
C GLY A 165 4.76 -5.33 -19.89
N TRP A 166 4.69 -5.95 -18.70
CA TRP A 166 4.77 -5.21 -17.43
C TRP A 166 6.12 -4.49 -17.35
N LYS A 167 6.11 -3.24 -16.90
CA LYS A 167 7.34 -2.46 -16.66
C LYS A 167 7.52 -2.23 -15.17
N GLY A 168 8.39 -3.03 -14.56
CA GLY A 168 8.76 -2.93 -13.15
C GLY A 168 9.28 -1.55 -12.75
N TRP A 169 9.18 -1.28 -11.44
CA TRP A 169 9.67 -0.08 -10.77
C TRP A 169 10.28 -0.50 -9.41
N PRO A 170 11.25 0.26 -8.86
CA PRO A 170 12.10 1.22 -9.55
C PRO A 170 13.08 0.53 -10.50
N GLU A 171 13.43 1.17 -11.63
CA GLU A 171 14.17 0.53 -12.73
C GLU A 171 15.59 0.06 -12.34
N ASP A 172 16.19 0.71 -11.35
CA ASP A 172 17.51 0.41 -10.80
C ASP A 172 17.47 -0.59 -9.63
N GLU A 173 16.28 -1.03 -9.20
CA GLU A 173 16.08 -1.95 -8.09
C GLU A 173 15.23 -3.18 -8.49
N PRO A 174 15.71 -4.03 -9.42
CA PRO A 174 14.96 -5.18 -9.91
C PRO A 174 14.56 -6.19 -8.82
N GLN A 175 15.28 -6.20 -7.69
CA GLN A 175 14.93 -7.00 -6.52
C GLN A 175 13.59 -6.60 -5.89
N GLU A 176 13.17 -5.34 -6.00
CA GLU A 176 11.93 -4.81 -5.43
C GLU A 176 10.74 -4.89 -6.40
N HIS A 177 10.98 -5.12 -7.70
CA HIS A 177 9.90 -5.23 -8.69
C HIS A 177 8.72 -6.14 -8.30
N PRO A 178 8.89 -7.33 -7.68
CA PRO A 178 7.76 -8.15 -7.27
C PRO A 178 6.91 -7.55 -6.15
N ASN A 179 7.51 -6.70 -5.30
CA ASN A 179 6.80 -5.99 -4.24
C ASN A 179 5.87 -4.93 -4.87
N GLU A 180 6.43 -4.13 -5.78
CA GLU A 180 5.73 -3.10 -6.55
C GLU A 180 4.66 -3.68 -7.48
N TYR A 181 5.00 -4.80 -8.14
CA TYR A 181 4.06 -5.56 -8.94
C TYR A 181 2.84 -6.01 -8.12
N MET A 182 3.00 -6.42 -6.87
CA MET A 182 1.86 -6.76 -6.01
C MET A 182 0.97 -5.55 -5.72
N GLY A 183 1.52 -4.34 -5.57
CA GLY A 183 0.73 -3.09 -5.49
C GLY A 183 -0.22 -2.94 -6.67
N VAL A 184 0.33 -3.07 -7.88
CA VAL A 184 -0.46 -3.07 -9.12
C VAL A 184 -1.50 -4.19 -9.17
N LEU A 185 -1.12 -5.40 -8.75
CA LEU A 185 -2.05 -6.51 -8.73
C LEU A 185 -3.21 -6.27 -7.75
N ILE A 186 -2.97 -5.69 -6.57
CA ILE A 186 -4.02 -5.35 -5.59
C ILE A 186 -4.98 -4.32 -6.17
N ASP A 187 -4.44 -3.27 -6.78
CA ASP A 187 -5.18 -2.20 -7.44
C ASP A 187 -6.14 -2.74 -8.51
N ASN A 188 -5.66 -3.68 -9.32
CA ASN A 188 -6.48 -4.33 -10.33
C ASN A 188 -7.43 -5.36 -9.72
N TYR A 189 -7.00 -6.12 -8.70
CA TYR A 189 -7.83 -7.13 -8.06
C TYR A 189 -9.03 -6.52 -7.36
N TYR A 190 -8.94 -5.33 -6.78
CA TYR A 190 -10.10 -4.64 -6.21
C TYR A 190 -10.81 -3.69 -7.19
N ASP A 191 -10.50 -3.80 -8.49
CA ASP A 191 -11.07 -2.97 -9.55
C ASP A 191 -10.86 -1.45 -9.31
N LEU A 192 -9.83 -1.06 -8.54
CA LEU A 192 -9.48 0.34 -8.26
C LEU A 192 -8.96 1.08 -9.50
N TRP A 193 -8.66 0.36 -10.58
CA TRP A 193 -8.27 0.95 -11.87
C TRP A 193 -9.25 0.65 -13.01
N LYS A 194 -10.39 0.01 -12.70
CA LYS A 194 -11.38 -0.33 -13.72
C LYS A 194 -11.93 0.93 -14.37
N ILE A 195 -12.11 1.96 -13.54
CA ILE A 195 -12.19 3.35 -13.96
C ILE A 195 -10.85 3.95 -13.57
N MET A 196 -10.16 4.60 -14.51
CA MET A 196 -8.89 5.24 -14.19
C MET A 196 -9.14 6.45 -13.28
N PRO A 197 -8.45 6.56 -12.12
CA PRO A 197 -8.53 7.77 -11.30
C PRO A 197 -8.00 8.99 -12.07
N LYS A 198 -8.32 10.19 -11.60
CA LYS A 198 -7.85 11.44 -12.20
C LYS A 198 -6.46 11.81 -11.67
N LEU A 199 -6.26 11.65 -10.37
CA LEU A 199 -5.05 12.05 -9.66
C LEU A 199 -4.26 10.82 -9.18
N TYR A 200 -2.95 10.94 -9.22
CA TYR A 200 -1.98 10.03 -8.59
C TYR A 200 -0.93 10.92 -7.94
N GLU A 201 -0.64 10.73 -6.65
CA GLU A 201 0.24 11.63 -5.88
C GLU A 201 -0.18 13.11 -5.96
N GLY A 202 -1.48 13.39 -6.00
CA GLY A 202 -2.01 14.75 -6.16
C GLY A 202 -1.75 15.40 -7.52
N ARG A 203 -1.25 14.66 -8.52
CA ARG A 203 -0.99 15.14 -9.89
C ARG A 203 -1.92 14.46 -10.88
N GLU A 204 -2.33 15.17 -11.93
CA GLU A 204 -3.16 14.56 -12.97
C GLU A 204 -2.43 13.41 -13.69
N ILE A 205 -3.03 12.22 -13.73
CA ILE A 205 -2.48 11.05 -14.42
C ILE A 205 -2.27 11.36 -15.92
N ALA A 206 -3.22 12.09 -16.52
CA ALA A 206 -3.11 12.50 -17.92
C ALA A 206 -1.91 13.42 -18.18
N GLU A 207 -1.57 14.31 -17.24
CA GLU A 207 -0.37 15.15 -17.32
C GLU A 207 0.89 14.31 -17.15
N MET A 208 0.90 13.43 -16.16
CA MET A 208 2.03 12.55 -15.91
C MET A 208 2.36 11.65 -17.10
N GLY A 209 1.38 11.05 -17.76
CA GLY A 209 1.63 10.25 -18.97
C GLY A 209 2.18 11.05 -20.16
N ARG A 210 2.09 12.39 -20.15
CA ARG A 210 2.66 13.29 -21.17
C ARG A 210 4.08 13.76 -20.85
N ARG A 211 4.60 13.49 -19.64
CA ARG A 211 5.97 13.85 -19.26
C ARG A 211 6.97 13.05 -20.11
N LYS A 212 7.90 13.76 -20.76
CA LYS A 212 8.89 13.15 -21.68
C LYS A 212 10.04 12.46 -20.97
N ASP A 213 10.26 12.79 -19.70
CA ASP A 213 11.32 12.25 -18.87
C ASP A 213 10.94 10.90 -18.23
N ARG A 214 9.68 10.44 -18.38
CA ARG A 214 9.24 9.14 -17.90
C ARG A 214 9.38 8.05 -18.96
N SER A 215 9.76 6.84 -18.54
CA SER A 215 9.88 5.66 -19.41
C SER A 215 8.53 5.10 -19.92
N ASP A 216 7.42 5.59 -19.37
CA ASP A 216 6.05 5.30 -19.79
C ASP A 216 5.39 6.44 -20.58
N HIS A 217 6.18 7.42 -21.03
CA HIS A 217 5.70 8.50 -21.90
C HIS A 217 4.94 7.97 -23.12
N GLY A 218 3.74 8.52 -23.37
CA GLY A 218 2.95 8.23 -24.57
C GLY A 218 2.31 6.84 -24.61
N GLN A 219 2.33 6.09 -23.50
CA GLN A 219 1.61 4.82 -23.42
C GLN A 219 0.08 5.02 -23.44
N SER A 220 -0.63 4.09 -24.09
CA SER A 220 -2.10 4.05 -24.02
C SER A 220 -2.55 3.61 -22.62
N PHE A 221 -3.61 4.25 -22.12
CA PHE A 221 -4.31 3.85 -20.89
C PHE A 221 -5.45 2.85 -21.16
N GLU A 222 -5.81 2.62 -22.42
CA GLU A 222 -6.96 1.77 -22.76
C GLU A 222 -6.76 0.32 -22.32
N GLY A 223 -7.58 -0.14 -21.37
CA GLY A 223 -7.50 -1.49 -20.82
C GLY A 223 -6.21 -1.77 -20.04
N LYS A 224 -5.53 -0.73 -19.56
CA LYS A 224 -4.27 -0.77 -18.80
C LYS A 224 -4.35 0.07 -17.51
N SER A 225 -3.42 -0.16 -16.60
CA SER A 225 -3.30 0.59 -15.33
C SER A 225 -1.87 1.08 -15.10
N HIS A 226 -1.66 1.91 -14.07
CA HIS A 226 -0.36 2.48 -13.69
C HIS A 226 0.39 3.08 -14.87
N PHE A 227 -0.20 4.12 -15.48
CA PHE A 227 0.40 4.84 -16.61
C PHE A 227 0.63 3.98 -17.87
N GLY A 228 -0.15 2.91 -18.02
CA GLY A 228 0.01 1.96 -19.11
C GLY A 228 1.16 0.97 -18.93
N ARG A 229 1.86 1.00 -17.78
CA ARG A 229 2.91 0.04 -17.44
C ARG A 229 2.38 -1.37 -17.26
N TYR A 230 1.15 -1.52 -16.75
CA TYR A 230 0.52 -2.83 -16.57
C TYR A 230 -0.61 -3.05 -17.57
N PHE A 231 -0.63 -4.24 -18.17
CA PHE A 231 -1.45 -4.55 -19.34
C PHE A 231 -2.90 -4.97 -19.01
N ALA A 232 -3.30 -4.90 -17.74
CA ALA A 232 -4.68 -5.09 -17.25
C ALA A 232 -5.13 -3.86 -16.43
N ASN A 233 -6.44 -3.67 -16.31
CA ASN A 233 -7.05 -2.56 -15.55
C ASN A 233 -8.19 -3.01 -14.61
N SER A 234 -8.40 -4.31 -14.44
CA SER A 234 -9.50 -4.87 -13.64
C SER A 234 -9.21 -6.31 -13.28
N ARG A 235 -9.86 -6.83 -12.23
CA ARG A 235 -9.76 -8.23 -11.78
C ARG A 235 -10.04 -9.19 -12.93
N PHE A 236 -11.07 -8.90 -13.71
CA PHE A 236 -11.45 -9.69 -14.87
C PHE A 236 -10.32 -9.74 -15.90
N SER A 237 -9.82 -8.58 -16.35
CA SER A 237 -8.76 -8.54 -17.36
C SER A 237 -7.42 -9.06 -16.84
N MET A 238 -7.15 -8.92 -15.54
CA MET A 238 -5.98 -9.49 -14.86
C MET A 238 -6.03 -11.01 -14.90
N LYS A 239 -7.19 -11.62 -14.61
CA LYS A 239 -7.36 -13.07 -14.70
C LYS A 239 -7.08 -13.63 -16.10
N GLU A 240 -7.46 -12.90 -17.14
CA GLU A 240 -7.24 -13.31 -18.54
C GLU A 240 -5.81 -13.09 -19.00
N LYS A 241 -5.22 -11.93 -18.68
CA LYS A 241 -3.92 -11.50 -19.23
C LYS A 241 -2.73 -11.86 -18.34
N ASP A 242 -2.95 -12.01 -17.05
CA ASP A 242 -1.95 -12.32 -16.02
C ASP A 242 -2.45 -13.37 -15.02
N PRO A 243 -2.70 -14.61 -15.47
CA PRO A 243 -3.23 -15.66 -14.61
C PRO A 243 -2.28 -16.05 -13.46
N LEU A 244 -0.96 -15.82 -13.60
CA LEU A 244 0.00 -16.07 -12.52
C LEU A 244 -0.10 -15.00 -11.44
N GLY A 245 -0.09 -13.71 -11.80
CA GLY A 245 -0.31 -12.62 -10.85
C GLY A 245 -1.65 -12.75 -10.13
N HIS A 246 -2.71 -13.06 -10.86
CA HIS A 246 -4.03 -13.30 -10.29
C HIS A 246 -4.02 -14.42 -9.24
N ASN A 247 -3.34 -15.55 -9.52
CA ASN A 247 -3.22 -16.65 -8.57
C ASN A 247 -2.41 -16.26 -7.32
N VAL A 248 -1.32 -15.51 -7.48
CA VAL A 248 -0.52 -15.02 -6.33
C VAL A 248 -1.37 -14.18 -5.38
N ILE A 249 -2.18 -13.25 -5.91
CA ILE A 249 -3.11 -12.46 -5.09
C ILE A 249 -4.16 -13.34 -4.39
N GLU A 250 -4.83 -14.24 -5.12
CA GLU A 250 -5.88 -15.11 -4.55
C GLU A 250 -5.36 -16.03 -3.44
N ASN A 251 -4.07 -16.35 -3.46
CA ASN A 251 -3.44 -17.16 -2.43
C ASN A 251 -3.26 -16.42 -1.08
N TYR A 252 -3.48 -15.10 -1.01
CA TYR A 252 -3.32 -14.32 0.21
C TYR A 252 -4.51 -13.38 0.53
N PHE A 253 -5.08 -12.74 -0.48
CA PHE A 253 -6.10 -11.71 -0.34
C PHE A 253 -7.52 -12.24 -0.44
N HIS A 254 -8.43 -11.62 0.30
CA HIS A 254 -9.86 -11.85 0.14
C HIS A 254 -10.36 -11.27 -1.18
N SER A 255 -11.33 -11.92 -1.83
CA SER A 255 -11.98 -11.36 -3.02
C SER A 255 -12.93 -10.17 -2.72
N TYR A 256 -13.07 -9.78 -1.45
CA TYR A 256 -13.93 -8.72 -0.94
C TYR A 256 -13.27 -8.00 0.24
N LEU A 257 -13.70 -6.76 0.52
CA LEU A 257 -13.23 -6.02 1.70
C LEU A 257 -13.78 -6.65 2.98
N THR A 258 -12.94 -6.75 4.01
CA THR A 258 -13.31 -7.37 5.30
C THR A 258 -13.74 -6.35 6.34
N PHE A 259 -13.73 -5.06 5.99
CA PHE A 259 -14.26 -3.98 6.80
C PHE A 259 -15.48 -3.37 6.13
N ILE A 260 -16.33 -2.75 6.94
CA ILE A 260 -17.46 -1.96 6.47
C ILE A 260 -16.97 -0.52 6.28
N PRO A 261 -17.09 0.06 5.08
CA PRO A 261 -16.80 1.47 4.84
C PRO A 261 -17.73 2.34 5.70
N GLU A 262 -17.17 3.25 6.50
CA GLU A 262 -17.93 4.23 7.28
C GLU A 262 -17.93 5.58 6.55
N LEU A 263 -19.07 6.26 6.51
CA LEU A 263 -19.12 7.62 5.99
C LEU A 263 -18.35 8.57 6.93
N PRO A 264 -17.72 9.64 6.42
CA PRO A 264 -17.03 10.61 7.25
C PRO A 264 -17.96 11.22 8.30
N GLU A 265 -17.43 11.48 9.49
CA GLU A 265 -18.13 12.16 10.60
C GLU A 265 -18.07 13.69 10.50
#